data_AF-D7C7U8-F1
#
_entry.id   AF-D7C7U8-F1
#
_cell.length_a   1.000
_cell.length_b   1.000
_cell.length_c   1.000
_cell.angle_alpha   90.00
_cell.angle_beta   90.00
_cell.angle_gamma   90.00
#
_symmetry.space_group_name_H-M   'P 1'
#
loop_
_entity.id
_entity.type
_entity.pdbx_description
1 polymer ?
#
loop_
_entity_poly.entity_id
_entity_poly.type
_entity_poly.pdbx_seq_one_letter_code
_entity_poly.pdbx_strand_id
1 'polypeptide(L)' 'MIDWATHPCQGQVILVTGFGTGIGRATARAFLEQGTTITKEPSP' A
#
# COMPACT_ATOMS: atom_id res chain seq x y z
N MET A 1 -1.84 -23.52 -6.24
CA MET A 1 -1.54 -22.07 -6.17
C MET A 1 -0.40 -21.91 -5.18
N ILE A 2 0.74 -21.35 -5.59
CA ILE A 2 1.90 -21.15 -4.70
C ILE A 2 1.57 -19.95 -3.81
N ASP A 3 1.45 -20.17 -2.50
CA ASP A 3 0.98 -19.19 -1.49
C ASP A 3 2.05 -18.18 -1.05
N TRP A 4 3.23 -18.20 -1.67
CA TRP A 4 4.42 -17.43 -1.25
C TRP A 4 4.19 -15.91 -1.10
N ALA A 5 3.20 -15.36 -1.79
CA ALA A 5 2.85 -13.94 -1.69
C ALA A 5 1.38 -13.77 -1.27
N THR A 6 1.12 -13.84 0.03
CA THR A 6 -0.12 -13.30 0.60
C THR A 6 -0.08 -11.77 0.49
N HIS A 7 -1.16 -11.14 0.03
CA HIS A 7 -1.30 -9.69 -0.07
C HIS A 7 -2.23 -9.19 1.04
N PRO A 8 -1.78 -9.15 2.31
CA PRO A 8 -2.64 -8.92 3.46
C PRO A 8 -3.36 -7.57 3.41
N CYS A 9 -2.86 -6.59 2.65
CA CYS A 9 -3.43 -5.24 2.58
C CYS A 9 -4.42 -5.04 1.41
N GLN A 10 -4.64 -6.03 0.54
CA GLN A 10 -5.55 -5.90 -0.60
C GLN A 10 -6.95 -5.49 -0.14
N GLY A 11 -7.52 -4.45 -0.76
CA GLY A 11 -8.84 -3.92 -0.42
C GLY A 11 -8.92 -3.15 0.90
N GLN A 12 -7.80 -2.94 1.60
CA GLN A 12 -7.76 -2.19 2.85
C GLN A 12 -7.35 -0.73 2.62
N VAL A 13 -7.56 0.11 3.64
CA VAL A 13 -6.99 1.47 3.71
C VAL A 13 -5.74 1.42 4.59
N ILE A 14 -4.60 1.84 4.06
CA ILE A 14 -3.32 1.87 4.79
C ILE A 14 -2.73 3.28 4.86
N LEU A 15 -2.08 3.60 5.98
CA LEU A 15 -1.26 4.80 6.13
C LEU A 15 0.16 4.51 5.63
N VAL A 16 0.59 5.22 4.58
CA VAL A 16 1.98 5.18 4.14
C VAL A 16 2.62 6.53 4.44
N THR A 17 3.78 6.54 5.09
CA THR A 17 4.54 7.77 5.38
C THR A 17 5.70 7.92 4.41
N GLY A 18 6.17 9.15 4.19
CA GLY A 18 7.38 9.40 3.38
C GLY A 18 7.30 8.98 1.90
N PHE A 19 6.11 8.76 1.33
CA PHE A 19 5.93 8.31 -0.06
C PHE A 19 6.00 9.41 -1.12
N GLY A 20 6.50 10.59 -0.75
CA GLY A 20 6.61 11.73 -1.65
C GLY A 20 7.50 11.45 -2.86
N THR A 21 8.60 10.69 -2.68
CA THR A 21 9.60 10.40 -3.72
C THR A 21 10.28 9.04 -3.48
N GLY A 22 11.17 8.65 -4.40
CA GLY A 22 12.08 7.51 -4.23
C GLY A 22 11.37 6.19 -3.91
N ILE A 23 11.95 5.44 -2.96
CA ILE A 23 11.47 4.12 -2.54
C ILE A 23 10.05 4.22 -1.98
N GLY A 24 9.76 5.21 -1.15
CA GLY A 24 8.43 5.38 -0.56
C GLY A 24 7.33 5.50 -1.63
N ARG A 25 7.60 6.24 -2.72
CA ARG A 25 6.67 6.35 -3.86
C ARG A 25 6.50 5.02 -4.59
N ALA A 26 7.58 4.26 -4.80
CA ALA A 26 7.52 2.95 -5.45
C ALA A 26 6.72 1.96 -4.61
N THR A 27 6.96 1.92 -3.29
CA THR A 27 6.22 1.09 -2.34
C THR A 27 4.73 1.45 -2.35
N ALA A 28 4.37 2.74 -2.28
CA ALA A 28 2.98 3.17 -2.36
C ALA A 28 2.30 2.72 -3.67
N ARG A 29 3.00 2.80 -4.80
CA ARG A 29 2.46 2.32 -6.09
C ARG A 29 2.19 0.83 -6.09
N ALA A 30 3.09 0.02 -5.55
CA ALA A 30 2.89 -1.44 -5.49
C ALA A 30 1.62 -1.81 -4.69
N PHE A 31 1.33 -1.12 -3.59
CA PHE A 31 0.09 -1.36 -2.83
C PHE A 31 -1.16 -0.92 -3.59
N LEU A 32 -1.11 0.22 -4.29
CA LEU A 32 -2.23 0.68 -5.13
C LEU A 32 -2.52 -0.30 -6.28
N GLU A 33 -1.49 -0.85 -6.91
CA GLU A 33 -1.61 -1.86 -7.98
C GLU A 33 -2.27 -3.16 -7.49
N GLN A 34 -2.14 -3.47 -6.20
CA GLN A 34 -2.80 -4.60 -5.54
C GLN A 34 -4.24 -4.28 -5.10
N GLY A 35 -4.78 -3.09 -5.39
CA GLY A 35 -6.14 -2.69 -5.02
C GLY A 35 -6.26 -2.20 -3.57
N THR A 36 -5.17 -1.75 -2.97
CA THR A 36 -5.17 -1.10 -1.65
C THR A 36 -5.47 0.39 -1.81
N THR A 37 -6.08 1.02 -0.81
CA THR A 37 -6.23 2.48 -0.72
C THR A 37 -5.16 3.06 0.21
N ILE A 38 -4.50 4.15 -0.20
CA ILE A 38 -3.47 4.81 0.62
C ILE A 38 -4.00 6.14 1.15
N THR A 39 -3.79 6.38 2.44
CA THR A 39 -4.05 7.67 3.08
C THR A 39 -2.77 8.31 3.64
N LYS A 40 -2.80 9.64 3.78
CA LYS A 40 -1.76 10.45 4.46
C LYS A 40 -2.08 10.70 5.93
N GLU A 41 -3.33 10.52 6.29
CA GLU A 41 -3.88 10.75 7.63
C GLU A 41 -4.88 9.64 7.97
N PRO A 42 -4.82 9.04 9.16
CA PRO A 42 -5.83 8.07 9.56
C PRO A 42 -7.20 8.76 9.60
N SER A 43 -8.16 8.24 8.82
CA SER A 43 -9.56 8.62 8.97
C SER A 43 -10.03 8.21 10.37
N PRO A 44 -10.85 9.03 11.06
CA PRO A 44 -11.52 8.60 12.29
C PRO A 44 -12.41 7.37 12.05
#